data_AF-A0A2V8KUN3-F1
#
_entry.id   AF-A0A2V8KUN3-F1
#
_cell.length_a   1.000
_cell.length_b   1.000
_cell.length_c   1.000
_cell.angle_alpha   90.00
_cell.angle_beta   90.00
_cell.angle_gamma   90.00
#
_symmetry.space_group_name_H-M   'P 1'
#
loop_
_entity.id
_entity.type
_entity.pdbx_description
1 polymer ?
#
loop_
_entity_poly.entity_id
_entity_poly.type
_entity_poly.pdbx_seq_one_letter_code
_entity_poly.pdbx_strand_id
1 'polypeptide(L)' 'MKFLSVSSNGFGFLRSNSLTFAPNFTVVYGPNETGKSTWHAALYAAFCGMRRSRIQSW' A
#
# COMPACT_ATOMS: atom_id res chain seq x y z
N MET A 1 -14.44 10.76 1.88
CA MET A 1 -13.75 9.67 2.63
C MET A 1 -12.40 10.16 3.11
N LYS A 2 -11.91 9.66 4.25
CA LYS A 2 -10.60 10.00 4.84
C LYS A 2 -9.92 8.74 5.36
N PHE A 3 -8.64 8.56 5.04
CA PHE A 3 -7.81 7.49 5.58
C PHE A 3 -7.06 7.98 6.83
N LEU A 4 -7.05 7.17 7.90
CA LEU A 4 -6.36 7.48 9.15
C LEU A 4 -5.03 6.74 9.25
N SER A 5 -5.03 5.46 8.89
CA SER A 5 -3.84 4.63 8.81
C SER A 5 -4.04 3.48 7.84
N VAL A 6 -2.93 2.88 7.42
CA VAL A 6 -2.90 1.61 6.69
C VAL A 6 -1.80 0.74 7.30
N SER A 7 -2.11 -0.54 7.52
CA SER A 7 -1.19 -1.52 8.09
C SER A 7 -1.04 -2.70 7.14
N SER A 8 0.17 -3.23 7.04
CA SER A 8 0.50 -4.36 6.18
C SER A 8 1.29 -5.42 6.96
N ASN A 9 0.71 -6.63 7.04
CA ASN A 9 1.37 -7.84 7.55
C ASN A 9 1.73 -8.76 6.37
N GLY A 10 2.67 -8.32 5.52
CA GLY A 10 3.16 -9.09 4.38
C GLY A 10 2.53 -8.70 3.05
N PHE A 11 2.89 -7.52 2.54
CA PHE A 11 2.47 -7.02 1.22
C PHE A 11 3.68 -6.48 0.45
N GLY A 12 4.17 -7.24 -0.54
CA GLY A 12 5.41 -6.90 -1.24
C GLY A 12 6.60 -6.76 -0.28
N PHE A 13 7.25 -5.59 -0.29
CA PHE A 13 8.37 -5.26 0.59
C PHE A 13 7.96 -4.93 2.05
N LEU A 14 6.68 -4.64 2.31
CA LEU A 14 6.20 -4.18 3.62
C LEU A 14 6.10 -5.36 4.61
N ARG A 15 6.99 -5.40 5.60
CA ARG A 15 7.06 -6.45 6.63
C ARG A 15 6.58 -5.93 7.98
N SER A 16 5.29 -6.10 8.25
CA SER A 16 4.64 -5.70 9.51
C SER A 16 4.83 -4.21 9.80
N ASN A 17 4.52 -3.37 8.82
CA ASN A 17 4.62 -1.91 8.91
C ASN A 17 3.23 -1.27 8.93
N SER A 18 3.16 -0.09 9.57
CA SER A 18 2.00 0.80 9.52
C SER A 18 2.40 2.20 9.04
N LEU A 19 1.55 2.82 8.23
CA LEU A 19 1.64 4.22 7.82
C LEU A 19 0.43 4.98 8.37
N THR A 20 0.67 6.00 9.19
CA THR A 20 -0.36 6.92 9.70
C THR A 20 -0.40 8.18 8.84
N PHE A 21 -1.59 8.58 8.42
CA PHE A 21 -1.77 9.77 7.59
C PHE A 21 -1.91 11.02 8.45
N ALA A 22 -1.31 12.12 7.98
CA ALA A 22 -1.51 13.44 8.57
C ALA A 22 -2.96 13.94 8.33
N PRO A 23 -3.48 14.88 9.15
CA PRO A 23 -4.87 15.30 9.08
C PRO A 23 -5.33 15.87 7.73
N ASN A 24 -4.42 16.51 6.99
CA ASN A 24 -4.71 17.24 5.76
C ASN A 24 -3.97 16.65 4.55
N PHE A 25 -2.63 16.63 4.60
CA PHE A 25 -1.81 16.21 3.47
C PHE A 25 -0.60 15.39 3.93
N THR A 26 -0.38 14.25 3.28
CA THR A 26 0.74 13.34 3.57
C THR A 26 1.56 13.13 2.31
N VAL A 27 2.87 13.38 2.39
CA VAL A 27 3.82 13.09 1.30
C VAL A 27 4.61 11.84 1.66
N VAL A 28 4.59 10.83 0.78
CA VAL A 28 5.38 9.61 0.91
C VAL A 28 6.51 9.65 -0.11
N TYR A 29 7.76 9.79 0.35
CA TYR A 29 8.94 9.98 -0.50
C TYR A 29 10.11 9.08 -0.06
N GLY A 30 11.12 8.97 -0.92
CA GLY A 30 12.30 8.12 -0.73
C GLY A 30 12.86 7.59 -2.06
N PRO A 31 14.07 6.99 -2.06
CA PRO A 31 14.69 6.36 -3.24
C PRO A 31 13.81 5.32 -3.93
N ASN A 32 14.17 4.91 -5.16
CA ASN A 32 13.47 3.80 -5.81
C ASN A 32 13.48 2.54 -4.94
N GLU A 33 12.45 1.71 -5.09
CA GLU A 33 12.29 0.43 -4.39
C GLU A 33 12.08 0.52 -2.87
N THR A 34 11.97 1.73 -2.28
CA THR A 34 11.67 1.88 -0.84
C THR A 34 10.21 1.64 -0.46
N GLY A 35 9.38 1.15 -1.39
CA GLY A 35 8.00 0.76 -1.09
C GLY A 35 6.94 1.87 -1.18
N LYS A 36 7.24 3.04 -1.76
CA LYS A 36 6.25 4.12 -1.96
C LYS A 36 5.04 3.65 -2.78
N SER A 37 5.28 3.10 -3.97
CA SER A 37 4.22 2.53 -4.82
C SER A 37 3.56 1.32 -4.16
N THR A 38 4.32 0.57 -3.36
CA THR A 38 3.81 -0.58 -2.58
C THR A 38 2.80 -0.13 -1.53
N TRP A 39 3.03 0.99 -0.82
CA TRP A 39 2.06 1.56 0.11
C TRP A 39 0.76 1.97 -0.58
N HIS A 40 0.85 2.59 -1.76
CA HIS A 40 -0.33 2.95 -2.54
C HIS A 40 -1.10 1.71 -2.99
N ALA A 41 -0.41 0.68 -3.48
CA ALA A 41 -1.03 -0.59 -3.87
C ALA A 41 -1.67 -1.33 -2.68
N ALA A 42 -1.02 -1.32 -1.51
CA ALA A 42 -1.56 -1.92 -0.29
C ALA A 42 -2.85 -1.22 0.17
N LEU A 43 -2.85 0.12 0.18
CA LEU A 43 -4.03 0.91 0.52
C LEU A 43 -5.19 0.64 -0.45
N TYR A 44 -4.90 0.66 -1.76
CA TYR A 44 -5.89 0.40 -2.78
C TYR A 44 -6.46 -1.03 -2.68
N ALA A 45 -5.60 -2.03 -2.51
CA ALA A 45 -5.99 -3.42 -2.33
C ALA A 45 -6.86 -3.63 -1.08
N ALA A 46 -6.50 -3.01 0.04
CA ALA A 46 -7.25 -3.12 1.29
C ALA A 46 -8.62 -2.45 1.19
N PHE A 47 -8.72 -1.34 0.46
CA PHE A 47 -9.94 -0.54 0.39
C PHE A 47 -10.90 -1.00 -0.73
N CYS A 48 -10.38 -1.25 -1.93
CA CYS A 48 -11.18 -1.62 -3.10
C CYS A 48 -11.29 -3.14 -3.30
N GLY A 49 -10.50 -3.92 -2.56
CA GLY A 49 -10.29 -5.34 -2.84
C GLY A 49 -9.32 -5.55 -4.01
N MET A 50 -8.81 -6.77 -4.14
CA MET A 50 -7.97 -7.16 -5.28
C MET A 50 -8.74 -8.11 -6.19
N ARG A 51 -8.76 -7.77 -7.48
CA ARG A 51 -9.19 -8.72 -8.51
C ARG A 51 -8.14 -9.82 -8.60
N ARG A 52 -8.57 -11.08 -8.49
CA ARG A 52 -7.70 -12.25 -8.67
C ARG A 52 -7.10 -12.18 -10.08
N SER A 53 -5.78 -12.06 -10.16
CA SER A 53 -5.08 -12.12 -11.44
C SER A 53 -5.35 -13.47 -12.10
N ARG A 54 -5.67 -13.46 -13.39
CA ARG A 54 -5.76 -14.69 -14.18
C ARG A 54 -4.33 -15.19 -14.34
N ILE A 55 -4.05 -16.43 -13.93
CA ILE A 55 -2.74 -17.05 -14.15
C ILE A 55 -2.46 -16.97 -15.65
N GLN A 56 -1.44 -16.22 -16.04
CA GLN A 56 -0.97 -16.22 -17.42
C GLN A 56 -0.01 -17.39 -17.55
N SER A 57 -0.55 -18.54 -17.96
CA SER A 57 0.25 -19.68 -18.40
C SER A 57 0.92 -19.31 -19.73
N TRP A 58 2.25 -19.41 -19.77
CA TRP A 58 3.03 -19.37 -20.99
C TRP A 58 2.97 -20.72 -21.69
#